data_AF-A0A530HBB7-F1
#
_entry.id   AF-A0A530HBB7-F1
#
_cell.length_a   1.000
_cell.length_b   1.000
_cell.length_c   1.000
_cell.angle_alpha   90.00
_cell.angle_beta   90.00
_cell.angle_gamma   90.00
#
_symmetry.space_group_name_H-M   'P 1'
#
loop_
_entity.id
_entity.type
_entity.pdbx_description
1 polymer ?
#
loop_
_entity_poly.entity_id
_entity_poly.type
_entity_poly.pdbx_seq_one_letter_code
_entity_poly.pdbx_strand_id
1 'polypeptide(L)'
;MKTRHFDRIGNGGITFTELGFGTAPLGNLYRAISDEDANATLEAAWKAGCRYFDTAPLYGLGLSETRLNPFLRGRKRDDYVLSSKVGRIMRVAPPDQRTGIGKFFETPSRREVYDYSYDGVLRSFEASLE
;
A
#
# COMPACT_ATOMS: atom_id res chain seq x y z
N MET A 1 -4.44 20.18 -6.38
CA MET A 1 -5.63 19.29 -6.46
C MET A 1 -6.62 19.71 -5.38
N LYS A 2 -7.93 19.61 -5.63
CA LYS A 2 -8.95 19.92 -4.62
C LYS A 2 -8.83 18.94 -3.44
N THR A 3 -9.05 19.43 -2.22
CA THR A 3 -9.00 18.64 -0.99
C THR A 3 -10.40 18.47 -0.39
N ARG A 4 -10.54 17.42 0.42
CA ARG A 4 -11.73 17.13 1.23
C ARG A 4 -11.28 16.95 2.68
N HIS A 5 -12.13 17.37 3.61
CA HIS A 5 -11.94 17.15 5.05
C HIS A 5 -13.01 16.18 5.52
N PHE A 6 -12.60 15.11 6.19
CA PHE A 6 -13.49 14.10 6.76
C PHE A 6 -13.29 14.03 8.27
N ASP A 7 -14.30 14.45 9.03
CA ASP A 7 -14.33 14.29 10.48
C ASP A 7 -15.64 13.62 10.89
N ARG A 8 -15.58 12.30 11.06
CA ARG A 8 -16.77 11.50 11.40
C ARG A 8 -17.02 11.39 12.89
N ILE A 9 -15.97 11.46 13.69
CA ILE A 9 -16.00 11.14 15.12
C ILE A 9 -15.59 12.32 16.02
N GLY A 10 -15.30 13.49 15.44
CA GLY A 10 -15.02 14.72 16.18
C GLY A 10 -13.61 14.77 16.77
N ASN A 11 -12.65 14.03 16.20
CA ASN A 11 -11.28 13.91 16.74
C ASN A 11 -10.23 14.61 15.88
N GLY A 12 -10.63 15.65 15.14
CA GLY A 12 -9.75 16.46 14.29
C GLY A 12 -9.74 16.04 12.82
N GLY A 13 -10.36 14.91 12.49
CA GLY A 13 -10.56 14.46 11.11
C GLY A 13 -9.29 14.25 10.30
N ILE A 14 -9.46 14.04 9.00
CA ILE A 14 -8.38 13.84 8.03
C ILE A 14 -8.66 14.71 6.80
N THR A 15 -7.67 15.48 6.38
CA THR A 15 -7.71 16.24 5.12
C THR A 15 -6.89 15.52 4.06
N PHE A 16 -7.48 15.27 2.89
CA PHE A 16 -6.84 14.53 1.81
C PHE A 16 -7.25 15.07 0.44
N THR A 17 -6.51 14.73 -0.60
CA THR A 17 -6.89 15.08 -1.97
C THR A 17 -8.16 14.35 -2.39
N GLU A 18 -9.08 15.04 -3.06
CA GLU A 18 -10.38 14.49 -3.49
C GLU A 18 -10.21 13.21 -4.34
N LEU A 19 -9.11 13.12 -5.08
CA LEU A 19 -8.66 11.90 -5.74
C LEU A 19 -7.42 11.36 -5.03
N GLY A 20 -7.41 10.06 -4.79
CA GLY A 20 -6.26 9.31 -4.27
C GLY A 20 -5.60 8.44 -5.33
N PHE A 21 -4.37 8.01 -5.05
CA PHE A 21 -3.60 7.10 -5.87
C PHE A 21 -3.59 5.70 -5.25
N GLY A 22 -4.26 4.75 -5.89
CA GLY A 22 -4.25 3.34 -5.48
C GLY A 22 -3.02 2.61 -6.03
N THR A 23 -2.28 1.93 -5.16
CA THR A 23 -0.97 1.35 -5.50
C THR A 23 -1.03 -0.15 -5.84
N ALA A 24 -2.22 -0.75 -5.96
CA ALA A 24 -2.34 -2.18 -6.29
C ALA A 24 -1.60 -2.60 -7.58
N PRO A 25 -1.64 -1.84 -8.69
CA PRO A 25 -0.84 -2.12 -9.88
C PRO A 25 0.67 -2.08 -9.62
N LEU A 26 1.14 -1.26 -8.66
CA LEU A 26 2.55 -1.21 -8.27
C LEU A 26 2.99 -2.47 -7.53
N GLY A 27 2.06 -3.27 -7.02
CA GLY A 27 2.32 -4.64 -6.55
C GLY A 27 2.27 -5.68 -7.66
N ASN A 28 2.46 -5.30 -8.93
CA ASN A 28 2.39 -6.19 -10.09
C ASN A 28 1.04 -6.92 -10.25
N LEU A 29 -0.06 -6.21 -9.99
CA LEU A 29 -1.40 -6.71 -10.28
C LEU A 29 -1.58 -6.82 -11.81
N TYR A 30 -2.00 -7.99 -12.29
CA TYR A 30 -2.22 -8.35 -13.71
C TYR A 30 -0.97 -8.45 -14.60
N ARG A 31 0.11 -7.72 -14.30
CA ARG A 31 1.40 -7.85 -15.00
C ARG A 31 2.55 -7.38 -14.11
N ALA A 32 3.75 -7.84 -14.40
CA ALA A 32 4.95 -7.28 -13.81
C ALA A 32 5.24 -5.88 -14.40
N ILE A 33 5.71 -4.98 -13.54
CA ILE A 33 6.31 -3.69 -13.92
C ILE A 33 7.66 -3.54 -13.21
N SER A 34 8.56 -2.75 -13.80
CA SER A 34 9.85 -2.43 -13.20
C SER A 34 9.71 -1.49 -11.99
N ASP A 35 10.74 -1.43 -11.15
CA ASP A 35 10.80 -0.46 -10.06
C ASP A 35 10.91 0.97 -10.59
N GLU A 36 11.63 1.20 -11.69
CA GLU A 36 11.64 2.48 -12.43
C GLU A 36 10.23 2.94 -12.81
N ASP A 37 9.43 2.09 -13.45
CA ASP A 37 8.07 2.45 -13.89
C ASP A 37 7.16 2.73 -12.69
N ALA A 38 7.30 1.93 -11.63
CA ALA A 38 6.55 2.15 -10.40
C ALA A 38 6.88 3.52 -9.78
N ASN A 39 8.16 3.85 -9.66
CA ASN A 39 8.61 5.14 -9.13
C ASN A 39 8.22 6.32 -10.04
N ALA A 40 8.37 6.18 -11.36
CA ALA A 40 7.96 7.20 -12.32
C ALA A 40 6.45 7.48 -12.23
N THR A 41 5.64 6.44 -12.01
CA THR A 41 4.19 6.58 -11.82
C THR A 41 3.88 7.34 -10.53
N LEU A 42 4.55 7.03 -9.42
CA LEU A 42 4.38 7.73 -8.14
C LEU A 42 4.79 9.22 -8.25
N GLU A 43 5.92 9.50 -8.89
CA GLU A 43 6.39 10.86 -9.17
C GLU A 43 5.39 11.64 -10.03
N ALA A 44 4.81 11.01 -11.06
CA ALA A 44 3.78 11.63 -11.89
C ALA A 44 2.53 11.98 -11.06
N ALA A 45 2.07 11.07 -10.21
CA ALA A 45 0.93 11.31 -9.31
C ALA A 45 1.21 12.48 -8.34
N TRP A 46 2.41 12.53 -7.78
CA TRP A 46 2.82 13.61 -6.89
C TRP A 46 2.92 14.96 -7.60
N LYS A 47 3.50 15.00 -8.81
CA LYS A 47 3.56 16.21 -9.64
C LYS A 47 2.18 16.71 -10.05
N ALA A 48 1.23 15.81 -10.30
CA ALA A 48 -0.18 16.14 -10.53
C ALA A 48 -0.92 16.66 -9.28
N GLY A 49 -0.26 16.66 -8.12
CA GLY A 49 -0.80 17.18 -6.87
C GLY A 49 -1.60 16.18 -6.05
N CYS A 50 -1.53 14.87 -6.35
CA CYS A 50 -2.11 13.83 -5.50
C CYS A 50 -1.31 13.72 -4.20
N ARG A 51 -2.00 13.66 -3.05
CA ARG A 51 -1.39 13.51 -1.72
C ARG A 51 -2.04 12.42 -0.88
N TYR A 52 -3.00 11.68 -1.43
CA TYR A 52 -3.58 10.52 -0.78
C TYR A 52 -3.13 9.24 -1.50
N PHE A 53 -2.45 8.35 -0.80
CA PHE A 53 -1.96 7.07 -1.32
C PHE A 53 -2.65 5.90 -0.58
N ASP A 54 -3.19 4.95 -1.33
CA ASP A 54 -3.82 3.72 -0.82
C ASP A 54 -3.02 2.49 -1.21
N THR A 55 -2.60 1.72 -0.21
CA THR A 55 -1.89 0.44 -0.38
C THR A 55 -2.52 -0.66 0.48
N ALA A 56 -1.92 -1.85 0.50
CA ALA A 56 -2.29 -2.96 1.37
C ALA A 56 -1.16 -4.02 1.43
N PRO A 57 -1.05 -4.79 2.52
CA PRO A 57 -0.15 -5.95 2.58
C PRO A 57 -0.40 -6.97 1.48
N LEU A 58 -1.65 -7.12 1.03
CA LEU A 58 -2.00 -8.01 -0.07
C LEU A 58 -1.42 -7.58 -1.42
N TYR A 59 -1.27 -6.28 -1.66
CA TYR A 59 -0.95 -5.76 -2.98
C TYR A 59 0.47 -6.19 -3.37
N GLY A 60 0.55 -7.18 -4.27
CA GLY A 60 1.81 -7.82 -4.63
C GLY A 60 2.46 -8.58 -3.49
N LEU A 61 1.68 -9.10 -2.54
CA LEU A 61 2.18 -9.78 -1.35
C LEU A 61 3.19 -8.92 -0.56
N GLY A 62 2.90 -7.63 -0.44
CA GLY A 62 3.69 -6.61 0.25
C GLY A 62 4.58 -5.79 -0.68
N LEU A 63 4.77 -6.20 -1.94
CA LEU A 63 5.60 -5.46 -2.90
C LEU A 63 5.15 -4.00 -3.09
N SER A 64 3.84 -3.75 -3.04
CA SER A 64 3.31 -2.39 -3.18
C SER A 64 3.74 -1.47 -2.02
N GLU A 65 3.68 -1.96 -0.79
CA GLU A 65 4.19 -1.23 0.39
C GLU A 65 5.71 -1.05 0.30
N THR A 66 6.44 -2.10 -0.11
CA THR A 66 7.90 -2.04 -0.30
C THR A 66 8.32 -0.99 -1.34
N ARG A 67 7.57 -0.83 -2.45
CA ARG A 67 7.85 0.18 -3.47
C ARG A 67 7.43 1.59 -3.06
N LEU A 68 6.35 1.72 -2.28
CA LEU A 68 5.87 3.01 -1.80
C LEU A 68 6.75 3.60 -0.69
N ASN A 69 7.34 2.75 0.17
CA ASN A 69 8.20 3.15 1.29
C ASN A 69 9.33 4.11 0.88
N PRO A 70 10.26 3.76 -0.04
CA PRO A 70 11.37 4.65 -0.40
C PRO A 70 10.89 5.96 -1.04
N PHE A 71 9.78 5.94 -1.78
CA PHE A 71 9.20 7.14 -2.39
C PHE A 71 8.68 8.13 -1.34
N LEU A 72 7.92 7.66 -0.35
CA LEU A 72 7.37 8.51 0.70
C LEU A 72 8.37 8.90 1.79
N ARG A 73 9.41 8.07 2.02
CA ARG A 73 10.47 8.32 3.01
C ARG A 73 11.19 9.66 2.79
N GLY A 74 11.32 10.11 1.55
CA GLY A 74 11.90 11.41 1.19
C GLY A 74 10.95 12.61 1.29
N ARG A 75 9.68 12.40 1.67
CA ARG A 75 8.65 13.46 1.75
C ARG A 75 8.34 13.80 3.19
N LYS A 76 7.96 15.05 3.46
CA LYS A 76 7.50 15.44 4.81
C LYS A 76 6.24 14.66 5.13
N ARG A 77 6.16 14.11 6.35
CA ARG A 77 5.05 13.24 6.75
C ARG A 77 3.69 13.94 6.65
N ASP A 78 3.64 15.24 6.96
CA ASP A 78 2.40 16.02 6.94
C ASP A 78 1.94 16.45 5.54
N ASP A 79 2.77 16.21 4.50
CA ASP A 79 2.40 16.55 3.13
C ASP A 79 1.44 15.53 2.51
N TYR A 80 1.27 14.35 3.11
CA TYR A 80 0.48 13.26 2.53
C TYR A 80 -0.34 12.46 3.55
N VAL A 81 -1.39 11.82 3.04
CA VAL A 81 -2.17 10.79 3.72
C VAL A 81 -1.84 9.44 3.11
N LEU A 82 -1.53 8.47 3.96
CA LEU A 82 -1.30 7.08 3.60
C LEU A 82 -2.37 6.23 4.26
N SER A 83 -3.00 5.36 3.47
CA SER A 83 -3.86 4.30 3.98
C SER A 83 -3.29 2.94 3.60
N SER A 84 -3.34 2.01 4.54
CA SER A 84 -3.11 0.59 4.31
C SER A 84 -4.27 -0.21 4.90
N LYS A 85 -4.23 -1.53 4.76
CA LYS A 85 -5.30 -2.44 5.14
C LYS A 85 -4.77 -3.49 6.11
N VAL A 86 -5.65 -4.01 6.95
CA VAL A 86 -5.33 -5.06 7.93
C VAL A 86 -6.18 -6.31 7.67
N GLY A 87 -5.90 -7.39 8.40
CA GLY A 87 -6.64 -8.63 8.36
C GLY A 87 -6.05 -9.70 7.43
N ARG A 88 -5.00 -9.38 6.66
CA ARG A 88 -4.24 -10.34 5.85
C ARG A 88 -2.76 -10.20 6.14
N ILE A 89 -2.21 -11.15 6.90
CA ILE A 89 -0.79 -11.16 7.24
C ILE A 89 -0.03 -11.89 6.13
N MET A 90 1.03 -11.26 5.62
CA MET A 90 1.90 -11.87 4.63
C MET A 90 2.97 -12.71 5.34
N ARG A 91 2.89 -14.04 5.22
CA ARG A 91 3.89 -14.95 5.77
C ARG A 91 4.81 -15.46 4.67
N VAL A 92 6.12 -15.49 4.92
CA VAL A 92 7.07 -16.15 4.02
C VAL A 92 6.62 -17.59 3.78
N ALA A 93 6.65 -18.02 2.53
CA ALA A 93 6.22 -19.35 2.15
C ALA A 93 7.10 -19.88 1.00
N PRO A 94 7.29 -21.20 0.90
CA PRO A 94 7.85 -21.83 -0.29
C PRO A 94 7.04 -21.51 -1.57
N PRO A 95 7.66 -21.53 -2.77
CA PRO A 95 6.99 -21.11 -4.01
C PRO A 95 5.69 -21.86 -4.35
N ASP A 96 5.62 -23.15 -4.01
CA ASP A 96 4.45 -24.02 -4.21
C ASP A 96 3.28 -23.68 -3.26
N GLN A 97 3.54 -22.94 -2.18
CA GLN A 97 2.53 -22.46 -1.23
C GLN A 97 2.24 -20.96 -1.36
N ARG A 98 2.84 -20.28 -2.35
CA ARG A 98 2.62 -18.85 -2.60
C ARG A 98 1.16 -18.61 -3.04
N THR A 99 0.50 -17.65 -2.40
CA THR A 99 -0.86 -17.23 -2.78
C THR A 99 -0.85 -16.21 -3.92
N GLY A 100 -1.98 -16.00 -4.60
CA GLY A 100 -2.10 -14.95 -5.63
C GLY A 100 -1.52 -15.31 -7.00
N ILE A 101 -1.33 -16.61 -7.28
CA ILE A 101 -0.97 -17.11 -8.62
C ILE A 101 -2.02 -16.66 -9.66
N GLY A 102 -1.55 -16.21 -10.83
CA GLY A 102 -2.41 -15.68 -11.90
C GLY A 102 -2.97 -14.27 -11.67
N LYS A 103 -2.81 -13.72 -10.45
CA LYS A 103 -3.20 -12.35 -10.09
C LYS A 103 -2.01 -11.42 -9.96
N PHE A 104 -0.95 -11.89 -9.30
CA PHE A 104 0.26 -11.13 -9.03
C PHE A 104 1.51 -11.80 -9.62
N PHE A 105 2.32 -11.00 -10.31
CA PHE A 105 3.48 -11.43 -11.09
C PHE A 105 4.77 -10.90 -10.46
N GLU A 106 5.86 -11.68 -10.51
CA GLU A 106 7.18 -11.23 -10.00
C GLU A 106 7.11 -10.59 -8.60
N THR A 107 6.54 -11.31 -7.64
CA THR A 107 6.37 -10.83 -6.25
C THR A 107 7.21 -11.67 -5.29
N PRO A 108 7.43 -11.18 -4.05
CA PRO A 108 7.96 -12.00 -2.98
C PRO A 108 7.17 -13.32 -2.80
N SER A 109 7.87 -14.39 -2.39
CA SER A 109 7.24 -15.67 -2.08
C SER A 109 6.61 -15.63 -0.69
N ARG A 110 5.33 -15.27 -0.64
CA ARG A 110 4.54 -15.19 0.60
C ARG A 110 3.15 -15.79 0.41
N ARG A 111 2.52 -16.16 1.52
CA ARG A 111 1.11 -16.57 1.56
C ARG A 111 0.30 -15.61 2.42
N GLU A 112 -0.92 -15.31 1.99
CA GLU A 112 -1.89 -14.58 2.80
C GLU A 112 -2.46 -15.47 3.90
N VAL A 113 -2.46 -14.98 5.13
CA VAL A 113 -3.15 -15.59 6.27
C VAL A 113 -4.17 -14.59 6.79
N TYR A 114 -5.44 -14.98 6.77
CA TYR A 114 -6.51 -14.17 7.33
C TYR A 114 -6.45 -14.21 8.85
N ASP A 115 -6.39 -13.05 9.48
CA ASP A 115 -6.42 -12.93 10.93
C ASP A 115 -7.03 -11.57 11.32
N TYR A 116 -8.31 -11.61 11.69
CA TYR A 116 -9.08 -10.44 12.12
C TYR A 116 -9.11 -10.28 13.64
N SER A 117 -8.34 -11.09 14.39
CA SER A 117 -8.17 -10.89 15.82
C SER A 117 -7.44 -9.57 16.10
N TYR A 118 -7.52 -9.09 17.34
CA TYR A 118 -6.76 -7.92 17.78
C TYR A 118 -5.26 -8.06 17.48
N ASP A 119 -4.67 -9.20 17.86
CA ASP A 119 -3.25 -9.49 17.61
C ASP A 119 -2.94 -9.61 16.11
N GLY A 120 -3.88 -10.14 15.33
CA GLY A 120 -3.77 -10.18 13.87
C GLY A 120 -3.69 -8.80 13.24
N VAL A 121 -4.58 -7.91 13.67
CA VAL A 121 -4.62 -6.50 13.25
C VAL A 121 -3.36 -5.75 13.66
N LEU A 122 -2.91 -5.88 14.92
CA LEU A 122 -1.71 -5.21 15.37
C LEU A 122 -0.45 -5.69 14.65
N ARG A 123 -0.29 -7.01 14.46
CA ARG A 123 0.84 -7.55 13.68
C ARG A 123 0.83 -7.06 12.23
N SER A 124 -0.35 -6.94 11.63
CA SER A 124 -0.49 -6.39 10.28
C SER A 124 -0.11 -4.91 10.24
N PHE A 125 -0.52 -4.14 11.26
CA PHE A 125 -0.18 -2.72 11.38
C PHE A 125 1.33 -2.52 11.55
N GLU A 126 1.96 -3.25 12.47
CA GLU A 126 3.40 -3.20 12.72
C GLU A 126 4.19 -3.57 11.48
N ALA A 127 3.80 -4.63 10.77
CA ALA A 127 4.47 -5.03 9.53
C ALA A 127 4.38 -3.97 8.42
N SER A 128 3.29 -3.19 8.36
CA SER A 128 3.16 -2.08 7.40
C SER A 128 4.03 -0.86 7.75
N LEU A 129 4.60 -0.79 8.96
CA LEU A 129 5.48 0.30 9.39
C LEU A 129 6.97 0.07 9.08
N GLU A 130 7.36 -1.14 8.68
CA GLU A 130 8.73 -1.51 8.25
C GLU A 130 9.12 -0.84 6.91
#